data_AF-L9WVJ3-F1
#
_entry.id   AF-L9WVJ3-F1
#
_cell.length_a   1.000
_cell.length_b   1.000
_cell.length_c   1.000
_cell.angle_alpha   90.00
_cell.angle_beta   90.00
_cell.angle_gamma   90.00
#
_symmetry.space_group_name_H-M   'P 1'
#
loop_
_entity.id
_entity.type
_entity.pdbx_description
1 polymer ?
#
loop_
_entity_poly.entity_id
_entity_poly.type
_entity_poly.pdbx_seq_one_letter_code
_entity_poly.pdbx_strand_id
1 'polypeptide(L)'
;MSLVHRSGRILREDGVLSLLWRSVRFVWTTTVWRQELVQRLPVWALEFAFDVRSRLLFSMSDANPARPIMIDPDEIEYYHGSDDPWRLGRVLDGDWDEPEGRFEETAVYRSLEARFLEGVDWAETELYTEYRDRLEAGDPYWRCTTEAELEAYFERIDDLYESMAEEGYRSQRELLADDDADPRGENTDAVHPVVQEIGVNVYRDGELVKKGAGFHRLAIAKLLDLEEIPVTVRVRHADWQAVRDEIRAASSPEELGDRARAHLEHPDLQDVVPEHWRASTIEPTDRPDRPDREAPRTDDSEDDDVPVPRR
;
A
#
# COMPACT_ATOMS: atom_id res chain seq x y z
N MET A 1 4.23 -22.65 -38.24
CA MET A 1 5.05 -23.84 -37.92
C MET A 1 4.54 -24.43 -36.61
N SER A 2 3.97 -25.63 -36.64
CA SER A 2 3.05 -26.11 -35.60
C SER A 2 3.77 -26.49 -34.29
N LEU A 3 3.08 -26.21 -33.17
CA LEU A 3 3.47 -26.54 -31.79
C LEU A 3 3.97 -27.99 -31.62
N VAL A 4 3.44 -28.90 -32.44
CA VAL A 4 3.78 -30.34 -32.44
C VAL A 4 5.26 -30.60 -32.76
N HIS A 5 5.86 -29.83 -33.65
CA HIS A 5 7.27 -30.01 -34.02
C HIS A 5 8.24 -29.49 -32.94
N ARG A 6 7.83 -28.50 -32.15
CA ARG A 6 8.64 -27.93 -31.06
C ARG A 6 8.61 -28.82 -29.82
N SER A 7 7.47 -29.46 -29.53
CA SER A 7 7.31 -30.42 -28.42
C SER A 7 8.12 -31.70 -28.62
N GLY A 8 8.24 -32.19 -29.86
CA GLY A 8 9.02 -33.41 -30.16
C GLY A 8 10.53 -33.27 -29.94
N ARG A 9 11.07 -32.05 -30.03
CA ARG A 9 12.51 -31.79 -29.81
C ARG A 9 12.85 -31.73 -28.32
N ILE A 10 12.00 -31.07 -27.53
CA ILE A 10 12.17 -30.94 -26.07
C ILE A 10 12.02 -32.29 -25.37
N LEU A 11 11.13 -33.17 -25.85
CA LEU A 11 10.94 -34.52 -25.30
C LEU A 11 12.18 -35.42 -25.48
N ARG A 12 13.02 -35.15 -26.49
CA ARG A 12 14.26 -35.92 -26.77
C ARG A 12 15.49 -35.42 -26.01
N GLU A 13 15.52 -34.13 -25.63
CA GLU A 13 16.70 -33.51 -25.00
C GLU A 13 16.53 -33.36 -23.47
N ASP A 14 15.34 -32.98 -22.99
CA ASP A 14 15.13 -32.56 -21.59
C ASP A 14 14.13 -33.46 -20.81
N GLY A 15 13.60 -34.53 -21.44
CA GLY A 15 12.67 -35.48 -20.82
C GLY A 15 11.23 -34.98 -20.60
N VAL A 16 10.31 -35.89 -20.24
CA VAL A 16 8.86 -35.61 -20.10
C VAL A 16 8.56 -34.61 -18.97
N LEU A 17 9.37 -34.61 -17.92
CA LEU A 17 9.23 -33.72 -16.76
C LEU A 17 9.48 -32.25 -17.13
N SER A 18 10.46 -31.95 -17.98
CA SER A 18 10.74 -30.56 -18.41
C SER A 18 9.64 -30.01 -19.32
N LEU A 19 9.01 -30.89 -20.12
CA LEU A 19 7.93 -30.52 -21.00
C LEU A 19 6.66 -30.26 -20.20
N LEU A 20 6.37 -31.09 -19.19
CA LEU A 20 5.32 -30.81 -18.19
C LEU A 20 5.60 -29.50 -17.44
N TRP A 21 6.82 -29.28 -16.98
CA TRP A 21 7.18 -28.06 -16.23
C TRP A 21 7.10 -26.79 -17.09
N ARG A 22 7.53 -26.85 -18.35
CA ARG A 22 7.43 -25.73 -19.30
C ARG A 22 6.00 -25.51 -19.80
N SER A 23 5.19 -26.57 -19.92
CA SER A 23 3.77 -26.45 -20.26
C SER A 23 2.95 -25.92 -19.09
N VAL A 24 3.24 -26.33 -17.85
CA VAL A 24 2.69 -25.74 -16.62
C VAL A 24 3.13 -24.28 -16.53
N ARG A 25 4.42 -23.99 -16.71
CA ARG A 25 4.93 -22.59 -16.77
C ARG A 25 4.22 -21.80 -17.86
N PHE A 26 3.99 -22.35 -19.04
CA PHE A 26 3.29 -21.66 -20.14
C PHE A 26 1.82 -21.42 -19.77
N VAL A 27 1.05 -22.44 -19.39
CA VAL A 27 -0.37 -22.30 -18.98
C VAL A 27 -0.51 -21.34 -17.79
N TRP A 28 0.39 -21.45 -16.81
CA TRP A 28 0.48 -20.58 -15.64
C TRP A 28 0.89 -19.14 -15.98
N THR A 29 1.64 -18.90 -17.06
CA THR A 29 2.10 -17.55 -17.45
C THR A 29 1.23 -16.89 -18.53
N THR A 30 0.53 -17.65 -19.36
CA THR A 30 -0.22 -17.12 -20.51
C THR A 30 -1.73 -17.34 -20.45
N THR A 31 -2.24 -18.28 -19.64
CA THR A 31 -3.67 -18.68 -19.70
C THR A 31 -4.45 -18.41 -18.40
N VAL A 32 -3.79 -18.42 -17.24
CA VAL A 32 -4.44 -18.23 -15.92
C VAL A 32 -4.55 -16.75 -15.49
N TRP A 33 -3.91 -15.81 -16.22
CA TRP A 33 -3.92 -14.37 -15.91
C TRP A 33 -4.94 -13.58 -16.73
N ARG A 34 -6.18 -14.07 -16.88
CA ARG A 34 -7.28 -13.15 -17.19
C ARG A 34 -7.65 -12.45 -15.89
N GLN A 35 -7.59 -11.12 -15.84
CA GLN A 35 -7.87 -10.31 -14.66
C GLN A 35 -9.15 -10.77 -13.92
N GLU A 36 -10.23 -11.02 -14.68
CA GLU A 36 -11.52 -11.54 -14.22
C GLU A 36 -11.48 -12.88 -13.44
N LEU A 37 -10.53 -13.76 -13.78
CA LEU A 37 -10.37 -15.06 -13.12
C LEU A 37 -9.49 -14.93 -11.89
N VAL A 38 -8.46 -14.08 -11.95
CA VAL A 38 -7.52 -13.88 -10.84
C VAL A 38 -8.21 -13.18 -9.68
N GLN A 39 -9.08 -12.19 -9.92
CA GLN A 39 -9.88 -11.52 -8.86
C GLN A 39 -10.80 -12.46 -8.07
N ARG A 40 -11.11 -13.64 -8.62
CA ARG A 40 -11.96 -14.67 -7.99
C ARG A 40 -11.17 -15.81 -7.38
N LEU A 41 -9.84 -15.80 -7.49
CA LEU A 41 -9.03 -16.80 -6.82
C LEU A 41 -9.17 -16.64 -5.30
N PRO A 42 -9.19 -17.73 -4.54
CA PRO A 42 -9.11 -17.60 -3.09
C PRO A 42 -7.73 -17.05 -2.69
N VAL A 43 -7.69 -16.24 -1.63
CA VAL A 43 -6.47 -15.55 -1.16
C VAL A 43 -5.29 -16.51 -1.01
N TRP A 44 -5.50 -17.70 -0.43
CA TRP A 44 -4.45 -18.71 -0.23
C TRP A 44 -3.80 -19.17 -1.56
N ALA A 45 -4.54 -19.21 -2.66
CA ALA A 45 -4.01 -19.62 -3.96
C ALA A 45 -3.09 -18.53 -4.53
N LEU A 46 -3.44 -17.26 -4.30
CA LEU A 46 -2.60 -16.13 -4.67
C LEU A 46 -1.32 -16.08 -3.81
N GLU A 47 -1.46 -16.24 -2.49
CA GLU A 47 -0.32 -16.34 -1.58
C GLU A 47 0.64 -17.47 -2.02
N PHE A 48 0.11 -18.67 -2.24
CA PHE A 48 0.90 -19.81 -2.71
C PHE A 48 1.61 -19.51 -4.05
N ALA A 49 0.93 -18.83 -4.97
CA ALA A 49 1.53 -18.43 -6.23
C ALA A 49 2.71 -17.47 -6.05
N PHE A 50 2.63 -16.51 -5.12
CA PHE A 50 3.74 -15.64 -4.77
C PHE A 50 4.89 -16.40 -4.10
N ASP A 51 4.60 -17.29 -3.15
CA ASP A 51 5.60 -18.11 -2.46
C ASP A 51 6.37 -19.04 -3.42
N VAL A 52 5.69 -19.59 -4.43
CA VAL A 52 6.35 -20.38 -5.48
C VAL A 52 7.21 -19.50 -6.38
N ARG A 53 6.72 -18.30 -6.74
CA ARG A 53 7.45 -17.38 -7.62
C ARG A 53 8.70 -16.82 -6.94
N SER A 54 8.66 -16.50 -5.65
CA SER A 54 9.81 -15.97 -4.91
C SER A 54 10.96 -16.97 -4.87
N ARG A 55 10.66 -18.26 -4.70
CA ARG A 55 11.66 -19.35 -4.74
C ARG A 55 12.25 -19.60 -6.13
N LEU A 56 11.55 -19.21 -7.19
CA LEU A 56 11.95 -19.48 -8.58
C LEU A 56 12.62 -18.28 -9.27
N LEU A 57 12.45 -17.06 -8.75
CA LEU A 57 12.87 -15.83 -9.38
C LEU A 57 13.66 -14.98 -8.39
N PHE A 58 14.97 -14.87 -8.58
CA PHE A 58 15.87 -14.06 -7.76
C PHE A 58 15.44 -12.58 -7.64
N SER A 59 14.76 -12.03 -8.64
CA SER A 59 14.28 -10.65 -8.63
C SER A 59 13.03 -10.41 -7.76
N MET A 60 12.51 -11.43 -7.09
CA MET A 60 11.35 -11.30 -6.20
C MET A 60 11.81 -11.40 -4.75
N SER A 61 11.16 -10.60 -3.91
CA SER A 61 11.36 -10.67 -2.47
C SER A 61 10.80 -11.98 -1.93
N ASP A 62 11.38 -12.42 -0.83
CA ASP A 62 10.86 -13.53 -0.03
C ASP A 62 9.53 -13.21 0.63
N ALA A 63 9.29 -11.95 0.98
CA ALA A 63 8.06 -11.51 1.61
C ALA A 63 6.91 -11.52 0.60
N ASN A 64 5.81 -12.13 1.02
CA ASN A 64 4.65 -12.33 0.17
C ASN A 64 3.79 -11.06 0.14
N PRO A 65 3.60 -10.41 -1.02
CA PRO A 65 2.84 -9.16 -1.09
C PRO A 65 1.34 -9.33 -0.80
N ALA A 66 0.80 -10.55 -0.79
CA ALA A 66 -0.58 -10.82 -0.37
C ALA A 66 -0.72 -10.98 1.17
N ARG A 67 0.38 -10.82 1.92
CA ARG A 67 0.40 -10.73 3.38
C ARG A 67 0.80 -9.30 3.74
N PRO A 68 -0.17 -8.41 4.03
CA PRO A 68 0.16 -7.04 4.41
C PRO A 68 0.94 -7.02 5.71
N ILE A 69 1.78 -6.00 5.87
CA ILE A 69 2.41 -5.67 7.15
C ILE A 69 1.57 -4.59 7.82
N MET A 70 1.46 -4.65 9.13
CA MET A 70 0.76 -3.64 9.92
C MET A 70 1.75 -2.57 10.36
N ILE A 71 1.40 -1.30 10.20
CA ILE A 71 2.26 -0.16 10.56
C ILE A 71 1.42 0.97 11.14
N ASP A 72 2.07 1.87 11.89
CA ASP A 72 1.53 3.19 12.19
C ASP A 72 1.50 4.02 10.88
N PRO A 73 0.37 4.63 10.48
CA PRO A 73 0.29 5.46 9.27
C PRO A 73 1.30 6.62 9.27
N ASP A 74 1.75 7.09 10.43
CA ASP A 74 2.76 8.14 10.55
C ASP A 74 4.17 7.70 10.18
N GLU A 75 4.45 6.39 10.07
CA GLU A 75 5.70 5.90 9.51
C GLU A 75 5.85 6.22 8.00
N ILE A 76 4.75 6.55 7.32
CA ILE A 76 4.78 6.96 5.90
C ILE A 76 4.81 8.50 5.81
N GLU A 77 6.02 9.06 5.76
CA GLU A 77 6.22 10.51 5.62
C GLU A 77 6.21 10.99 4.17
N TYR A 78 6.68 10.15 3.25
CA TYR A 78 6.95 10.53 1.87
C TYR A 78 6.12 9.71 0.87
N TYR A 79 6.02 10.23 -0.35
CA TYR A 79 5.44 9.50 -1.48
C TYR A 79 6.39 9.48 -2.68
N HIS A 80 6.17 8.50 -3.53
CA HIS A 80 6.97 8.24 -4.72
C HIS A 80 6.17 8.43 -5.99
N GLY A 81 6.77 9.09 -6.98
CA GLY A 81 6.11 9.58 -8.19
C GLY A 81 5.76 8.50 -9.19
N SER A 82 5.21 8.89 -10.34
CA SER A 82 4.65 7.95 -11.32
C SER A 82 5.69 7.08 -12.04
N ASP A 83 6.91 7.60 -12.24
CA ASP A 83 7.94 6.96 -13.08
C ASP A 83 8.68 5.80 -12.41
N ASP A 84 8.39 5.61 -11.12
CA ASP A 84 9.13 4.73 -10.24
C ASP A 84 8.63 3.29 -10.18
N PRO A 85 9.45 2.36 -9.64
CA PRO A 85 9.10 0.96 -9.68
C PRO A 85 7.80 0.65 -8.94
N TRP A 86 6.95 -0.07 -9.66
CA TRP A 86 5.56 -0.35 -9.32
C TRP A 86 5.28 -1.82 -9.00
N ARG A 87 6.22 -2.69 -9.39
CA ARG A 87 5.96 -4.11 -9.60
C ARG A 87 5.90 -4.84 -8.27
N LEU A 88 4.70 -5.30 -7.93
CA LEU A 88 4.39 -6.05 -6.71
C LEU A 88 5.38 -7.21 -6.43
N GLY A 89 5.93 -7.23 -5.21
CA GLY A 89 6.84 -8.26 -4.68
C GLY A 89 8.26 -8.27 -5.28
N ARG A 90 8.74 -7.17 -5.90
CA ARG A 90 10.06 -7.16 -6.58
C ARG A 90 11.17 -6.56 -5.73
N VAL A 91 12.38 -7.01 -6.02
CA VAL A 91 13.63 -6.45 -5.49
C VAL A 91 14.36 -5.78 -6.64
N LEU A 92 14.72 -4.52 -6.47
CA LEU A 92 15.41 -3.71 -7.48
C LEU A 92 16.60 -2.99 -6.87
N ASP A 93 17.67 -2.89 -7.64
CA ASP A 93 18.89 -2.15 -7.30
C ASP A 93 18.93 -0.81 -8.06
N GLY A 94 19.86 0.06 -7.68
CA GLY A 94 20.08 1.38 -8.28
C GLY A 94 19.38 2.51 -7.52
N ASP A 95 19.62 3.74 -7.97
CA ASP A 95 19.23 4.97 -7.26
C ASP A 95 17.80 5.41 -7.61
N TRP A 96 16.83 4.56 -7.30
CA TRP A 96 15.41 4.87 -7.48
C TRP A 96 14.73 5.30 -6.19
N ASP A 97 15.41 5.30 -5.05
CA ASP A 97 14.85 5.60 -3.73
C ASP A 97 14.99 7.08 -3.36
N GLU A 98 14.48 7.95 -4.24
CA GLU A 98 14.42 9.40 -4.04
C GLU A 98 12.95 9.84 -3.97
N PRO A 99 12.46 10.34 -2.82
CA PRO A 99 11.05 10.72 -2.69
C PRO A 99 10.69 11.90 -3.60
N GLU A 100 9.45 11.91 -4.12
CA GLU A 100 8.97 13.05 -4.90
C GLU A 100 8.61 14.25 -3.99
N GLY A 101 8.09 13.95 -2.79
CA GLY A 101 7.76 14.95 -1.79
C GLY A 101 7.16 14.32 -0.52
N ARG A 102 6.80 15.18 0.44
CA ARG A 102 6.07 14.73 1.65
C ARG A 102 4.65 14.34 1.28
N PHE A 103 4.14 13.27 1.89
CA PHE A 103 2.78 12.77 1.60
C PHE A 103 1.71 13.81 1.96
N GLU A 104 1.90 14.53 3.07
CA GLU A 104 0.98 15.57 3.55
C GLU A 104 0.95 16.82 2.66
N GLU A 105 1.93 16.97 1.77
CA GLU A 105 1.96 18.06 0.80
C GLU A 105 1.23 17.74 -0.50
N THR A 106 0.72 16.51 -0.64
CA THR A 106 -0.06 16.11 -1.82
C THR A 106 -1.42 16.81 -1.86
N ALA A 107 -1.90 17.11 -3.07
CA ALA A 107 -3.24 17.67 -3.28
C ALA A 107 -4.34 16.80 -2.65
N VAL A 108 -4.13 15.47 -2.63
CA VAL A 108 -5.04 14.52 -1.96
C VAL A 108 -5.10 14.81 -0.46
N TYR A 109 -3.97 14.79 0.25
CA TYR A 109 -3.97 14.98 1.70
C TYR A 109 -4.57 16.34 2.08
N ARG A 110 -4.10 17.43 1.45
CA ARG A 110 -4.58 18.79 1.73
C ARG A 110 -6.07 18.97 1.47
N SER A 111 -6.60 18.33 0.43
CA SER A 111 -8.03 18.44 0.11
C SER A 111 -8.89 17.69 1.11
N LEU A 112 -8.44 16.53 1.59
CA LEU A 112 -9.14 15.79 2.63
C LEU A 112 -9.03 16.52 3.99
N GLU A 113 -7.88 17.11 4.30
CA GLU A 113 -7.70 17.96 5.48
C GLU A 113 -8.67 19.15 5.45
N ALA A 114 -8.70 19.90 4.36
CA ALA A 114 -9.64 21.00 4.17
C ALA A 114 -11.11 20.56 4.28
N ARG A 115 -11.44 19.42 3.68
CA ARG A 115 -12.81 18.87 3.72
C ARG A 115 -13.23 18.52 5.16
N PHE A 116 -12.43 17.73 5.85
CA PHE A 116 -12.85 17.07 7.10
C PHE A 116 -12.45 17.82 8.37
N LEU A 117 -11.35 18.57 8.37
CA LEU A 117 -10.92 19.35 9.53
C LEU A 117 -11.36 20.83 9.45
N GLU A 118 -11.44 21.38 8.24
CA GLU A 118 -11.77 22.81 8.04
C GLU A 118 -13.22 23.02 7.57
N GLY A 119 -13.93 21.96 7.18
CA GLY A 119 -15.33 22.02 6.73
C GLY A 119 -15.51 22.64 5.35
N VAL A 120 -14.47 22.64 4.51
CA VAL A 120 -14.51 23.17 3.15
C VAL A 120 -15.33 22.26 2.23
N ASP A 121 -16.13 22.86 1.34
CA ASP A 121 -16.87 22.10 0.34
C ASP A 121 -15.92 21.52 -0.72
N TRP A 122 -16.22 20.31 -1.22
CA TRP A 122 -15.38 19.64 -2.22
C TRP A 122 -15.06 20.52 -3.42
N ALA A 123 -16.05 21.28 -3.91
CA ALA A 123 -15.89 22.17 -5.06
C ALA A 123 -14.80 23.24 -4.91
N GLU A 124 -14.40 23.56 -3.67
CA GLU A 124 -13.37 24.55 -3.34
C GLU A 124 -12.01 23.90 -3.03
N THR A 125 -11.93 22.57 -2.95
CA THR A 125 -10.68 21.85 -2.69
C THR A 125 -9.77 21.82 -3.91
N GLU A 126 -8.46 21.71 -3.66
CA GLU A 126 -7.42 21.59 -4.70
C GLU A 126 -7.66 20.37 -5.60
N LEU A 127 -7.99 19.22 -5.00
CA LEU A 127 -8.21 17.95 -5.68
C LEU A 127 -9.42 18.00 -6.62
N TYR A 128 -10.54 18.57 -6.17
CA TYR A 128 -11.73 18.72 -7.01
C TYR A 128 -11.45 19.62 -8.21
N THR A 129 -10.78 20.75 -7.95
CA THR A 129 -10.39 21.69 -9.00
C THR A 129 -9.52 21.00 -10.05
N GLU A 130 -8.50 20.24 -9.62
CA GLU A 130 -7.64 19.48 -10.53
C GLU A 130 -8.44 18.47 -11.38
N TYR A 131 -9.36 17.71 -10.76
CA TYR A 131 -10.10 16.68 -11.48
C TYR A 131 -11.14 17.26 -12.43
N ARG A 132 -11.78 18.37 -12.06
CA ARG A 132 -12.69 19.11 -12.94
C ARG A 132 -11.94 19.66 -14.15
N ASP A 133 -10.79 20.29 -13.95
CA ASP A 133 -9.99 20.87 -15.04
C ASP A 133 -9.50 19.78 -16.02
N ARG A 134 -9.14 18.60 -15.50
CA ARG A 134 -8.82 17.41 -16.30
C ARG A 134 -10.01 16.88 -17.10
N LEU A 135 -11.19 16.83 -16.49
CA LEU A 135 -12.43 16.44 -17.16
C LEU A 135 -12.76 17.40 -18.32
N GLU A 136 -12.65 18.71 -18.10
CA GLU A 136 -12.87 19.75 -19.12
C GLU A 136 -11.84 19.66 -20.27
N ALA A 137 -10.59 19.31 -19.95
CA ALA A 137 -9.53 19.10 -20.92
C ALA A 137 -9.70 17.80 -21.75
N GLY A 138 -10.67 16.95 -21.42
CA GLY A 138 -10.91 15.67 -22.09
C GLY A 138 -9.92 14.57 -21.69
N ASP A 139 -9.24 14.72 -20.56
CA ASP A 139 -8.38 13.71 -19.93
C ASP A 139 -8.90 13.38 -18.52
N PRO A 140 -10.12 12.83 -18.41
CA PRO A 140 -10.78 12.62 -17.11
C PRO A 140 -9.92 11.76 -16.18
N TYR A 141 -9.88 12.15 -14.91
CA TYR A 141 -9.29 11.30 -13.89
C TYR A 141 -10.14 10.03 -13.71
N TRP A 142 -9.49 8.88 -13.82
CA TRP A 142 -10.12 7.57 -13.67
C TRP A 142 -11.34 7.40 -14.60
N ARG A 143 -12.41 6.75 -14.11
CA ARG A 143 -13.64 6.47 -14.88
C ARG A 143 -14.67 7.61 -14.81
N CYS A 144 -14.32 8.77 -14.27
CA CYS A 144 -15.24 9.89 -14.10
C CYS A 144 -15.29 10.72 -15.38
N THR A 145 -16.18 10.35 -16.30
CA THR A 145 -16.31 10.97 -17.64
C THR A 145 -17.34 12.10 -17.68
N THR A 146 -18.04 12.33 -16.58
CA THR A 146 -19.07 13.37 -16.43
C THR A 146 -18.94 14.05 -15.06
N GLU A 147 -19.50 15.25 -14.94
CA GLU A 147 -19.53 16.00 -13.68
C GLU A 147 -20.28 15.23 -12.58
N ALA A 148 -21.42 14.62 -12.91
CA ALA A 148 -22.17 13.78 -11.96
C ALA A 148 -21.37 12.55 -11.46
N GLU A 149 -20.55 11.94 -12.33
CA GLU A 149 -19.65 10.85 -11.90
C GLU A 149 -18.50 11.36 -11.02
N LEU A 150 -18.07 12.61 -11.22
CA LEU A 150 -17.08 13.26 -10.37
C LEU A 150 -17.66 13.58 -8.99
N GLU A 151 -18.85 14.15 -8.93
CA GLU A 151 -19.57 14.40 -7.67
C GLU A 151 -19.77 13.09 -6.89
N ALA A 152 -20.30 12.05 -7.53
CA ALA A 152 -20.46 10.73 -6.91
C ALA A 152 -19.11 10.08 -6.52
N TYR A 153 -18.00 10.48 -7.14
CA TYR A 153 -16.68 10.03 -6.71
C TYR A 153 -16.26 10.65 -5.38
N PHE A 154 -16.53 11.94 -5.17
CA PHE A 154 -16.23 12.64 -3.92
C PHE A 154 -17.19 12.25 -2.79
N GLU A 155 -18.47 12.00 -3.08
CA GLU A 155 -19.41 11.43 -2.10
C GLU A 155 -18.89 10.09 -1.54
N ARG A 156 -18.31 9.23 -2.39
CA ARG A 156 -17.69 7.97 -1.93
C ARG A 156 -16.44 8.19 -1.06
N ILE A 157 -15.78 9.34 -1.14
CA ILE A 157 -14.68 9.68 -0.23
C ILE A 157 -15.25 10.08 1.14
N ASP A 158 -16.36 10.82 1.18
CA ASP A 158 -17.09 11.12 2.42
C ASP A 158 -17.56 9.82 3.09
N ASP A 159 -18.20 8.90 2.33
CA ASP A 159 -18.62 7.59 2.85
C ASP A 159 -17.43 6.77 3.42
N LEU A 160 -16.28 6.80 2.74
CA LEU A 160 -15.07 6.12 3.19
C LEU A 160 -14.53 6.73 4.48
N TYR A 161 -14.55 8.05 4.61
CA TYR A 161 -14.12 8.74 5.82
C TYR A 161 -15.02 8.39 7.01
N GLU A 162 -16.34 8.46 6.82
CA GLU A 162 -17.32 8.11 7.86
C GLU A 162 -17.16 6.66 8.31
N SER A 163 -17.06 5.72 7.36
CA SER A 163 -16.82 4.30 7.66
C SER A 163 -15.52 4.09 8.45
N MET A 164 -14.42 4.74 8.06
CA MET A 164 -13.14 4.59 8.76
C MET A 164 -13.15 5.27 10.14
N ALA A 165 -13.91 6.34 10.32
CA ALA A 165 -14.06 7.02 11.60
C ALA A 165 -14.89 6.18 12.59
N GLU A 166 -15.90 5.47 12.11
CA GLU A 166 -16.78 4.65 12.94
C GLU A 166 -16.20 3.25 13.23
N GLU A 167 -15.63 2.60 12.23
CA GLU A 167 -15.23 1.18 12.27
C GLU A 167 -13.70 0.98 12.33
N GLY A 168 -12.91 2.02 12.10
CA GLY A 168 -11.48 1.92 11.87
C GLY A 168 -11.15 1.40 10.46
N TYR A 169 -9.89 0.99 10.24
CA TYR A 169 -9.46 0.48 8.93
C TYR A 169 -9.91 -0.97 8.72
N ARG A 170 -10.68 -1.22 7.66
CA ARG A 170 -11.01 -2.58 7.20
C ARG A 170 -10.09 -3.00 6.06
N SER A 171 -9.33 -4.07 6.27
CA SER A 171 -8.44 -4.64 5.25
C SER A 171 -9.23 -5.20 4.06
N GLN A 172 -8.60 -5.24 2.90
CA GLN A 172 -9.15 -5.91 1.71
C GLN A 172 -9.44 -7.39 1.96
N ARG A 173 -8.70 -8.02 2.88
CA ARG A 173 -8.94 -9.40 3.30
C ARG A 173 -10.24 -9.53 4.10
N GLU A 174 -10.54 -8.58 4.98
CA GLU A 174 -11.80 -8.52 5.72
C GLU A 174 -12.97 -8.21 4.80
N LEU A 175 -12.82 -7.24 3.89
CA LEU A 175 -13.85 -6.91 2.89
C LEU A 175 -14.15 -8.09 1.95
N LEU A 176 -13.14 -8.90 1.60
CA LEU A 176 -13.36 -10.12 0.80
C LEU A 176 -14.04 -11.26 1.56
N ALA A 177 -14.00 -11.23 2.90
CA ALA A 177 -14.63 -12.21 3.76
C ALA A 177 -16.06 -11.81 4.17
N ASP A 178 -16.42 -10.56 3.96
CA ASP A 178 -17.76 -10.02 4.17
C ASP A 178 -18.64 -10.28 2.94
N ASP A 179 -19.81 -10.89 3.15
CA ASP A 179 -20.75 -11.19 2.06
C ASP A 179 -21.46 -9.92 1.54
N ASP A 180 -21.51 -8.86 2.34
CA ASP A 180 -22.16 -7.59 2.00
C ASP A 180 -21.21 -6.60 1.32
N ALA A 181 -19.90 -6.92 1.23
CA ALA A 181 -18.90 -6.12 0.55
C ALA A 181 -18.35 -6.80 -0.71
N ASP A 182 -18.08 -6.04 -1.77
CA ASP A 182 -17.33 -6.52 -2.94
C ASP A 182 -16.24 -5.52 -3.35
N PRO A 183 -15.01 -5.66 -2.82
CA PRO A 183 -13.93 -4.72 -3.13
C PRO A 183 -13.44 -4.83 -4.58
N ARG A 184 -13.86 -5.87 -5.35
CA ARG A 184 -13.35 -6.12 -6.72
C ARG A 184 -13.69 -4.99 -7.70
N GLY A 185 -14.77 -4.27 -7.47
CA GLY A 185 -15.19 -3.13 -8.29
C GLY A 185 -14.27 -1.91 -8.15
N GLU A 186 -13.54 -1.83 -7.03
CA GLU A 186 -12.70 -0.69 -6.66
C GLU A 186 -11.21 -0.95 -6.94
N ASN A 187 -10.90 -2.07 -7.59
CA ASN A 187 -9.56 -2.41 -8.01
C ASN A 187 -8.99 -1.41 -9.01
N THR A 188 -8.06 -0.58 -8.54
CA THR A 188 -7.40 0.44 -9.34
C THR A 188 -6.14 -0.08 -10.03
N ASP A 189 -5.34 -0.84 -9.30
CA ASP A 189 -3.91 -0.89 -9.59
C ASP A 189 -3.28 -2.29 -9.36
N ALA A 190 -4.10 -3.23 -8.92
CA ALA A 190 -3.73 -4.61 -8.65
C ALA A 190 -4.77 -5.58 -9.20
N VAL A 191 -4.30 -6.77 -9.58
CA VAL A 191 -5.11 -7.79 -10.26
C VAL A 191 -6.06 -8.51 -9.28
N HIS A 192 -5.79 -8.47 -7.98
CA HIS A 192 -6.61 -9.11 -6.95
C HIS A 192 -6.82 -8.14 -5.77
N PRO A 193 -8.02 -8.04 -5.16
CA PRO A 193 -8.28 -7.06 -4.10
C PRO A 193 -7.35 -7.18 -2.89
N VAL A 194 -7.03 -8.41 -2.45
CA VAL A 194 -6.12 -8.65 -1.31
C VAL A 194 -4.71 -8.04 -1.42
N VAL A 195 -4.25 -7.66 -2.62
CA VAL A 195 -2.95 -6.98 -2.81
C VAL A 195 -3.13 -5.49 -3.14
N GLN A 196 -4.31 -4.96 -2.87
CA GLN A 196 -4.71 -3.59 -3.09
C GLN A 196 -4.94 -2.89 -1.75
N GLU A 197 -4.08 -3.16 -0.77
CA GLU A 197 -3.99 -2.33 0.43
C GLU A 197 -3.31 -0.99 0.10
N ILE A 198 -3.03 -0.19 1.14
CA ILE A 198 -2.15 0.96 0.99
C ILE A 198 -0.79 0.46 0.50
N GLY A 199 -0.43 0.82 -0.73
CA GLY A 199 0.83 0.39 -1.32
C GLY A 199 2.00 1.24 -0.84
N VAL A 200 3.12 0.58 -0.54
CA VAL A 200 4.39 1.21 -0.19
C VAL A 200 5.57 0.57 -0.94
N ASN A 201 6.63 1.34 -1.15
CA ASN A 201 7.95 0.83 -1.45
C ASN A 201 8.83 0.91 -0.20
N VAL A 202 9.88 0.10 -0.15
CA VAL A 202 10.90 0.14 0.91
C VAL A 202 12.23 0.57 0.30
N TYR A 203 12.75 1.69 0.78
CA TYR A 203 14.01 2.28 0.33
C TYR A 203 15.23 1.54 0.86
N ARG A 204 16.44 1.96 0.45
CA ARG A 204 17.66 1.28 0.88
C ARG A 204 17.76 1.21 2.39
N ASP A 205 17.47 2.29 3.09
CA ASP A 205 17.58 2.42 4.55
C ASP A 205 16.40 1.85 5.36
N GLY A 206 15.37 1.35 4.68
CA GLY A 206 14.15 0.82 5.30
C GLY A 206 12.97 1.77 5.24
N GLU A 207 13.15 3.02 4.80
CA GLU A 207 12.06 3.99 4.76
C GLU A 207 10.88 3.49 3.92
N LEU A 208 9.68 3.58 4.51
CA LEU A 208 8.42 3.21 3.88
C LEU A 208 7.85 4.42 3.14
N VAL A 209 7.76 4.30 1.81
CA VAL A 209 7.32 5.42 0.96
C VAL A 209 6.06 5.06 0.21
N LYS A 210 5.04 5.93 0.27
CA LYS A 210 3.75 5.72 -0.38
C LYS A 210 3.91 5.51 -1.89
N LYS A 211 3.37 4.40 -2.41
CA LYS A 211 3.32 4.10 -3.86
C LYS A 211 2.06 3.33 -4.26
N GLY A 212 1.40 3.77 -5.34
CA GLY A 212 0.20 3.12 -5.86
C GLY A 212 -1.05 3.33 -5.03
N ALA A 213 -1.97 2.38 -5.04
CA ALA A 213 -3.31 2.52 -4.47
C ALA A 213 -3.30 2.89 -2.98
N GLY A 214 -4.41 3.50 -2.54
CA GLY A 214 -4.62 3.83 -1.14
C GLY A 214 -4.11 5.22 -0.72
N PHE A 215 -4.06 6.21 -1.63
CA PHE A 215 -3.79 7.60 -1.24
C PHE A 215 -4.88 8.13 -0.30
N HIS A 216 -6.15 8.02 -0.67
CA HIS A 216 -7.28 8.41 0.19
C HIS A 216 -7.27 7.67 1.52
N ARG A 217 -7.14 6.34 1.49
CA ARG A 217 -7.09 5.52 2.71
C ARG A 217 -5.95 5.91 3.65
N LEU A 218 -4.75 6.23 3.13
CA LEU A 218 -3.66 6.69 3.99
C LEU A 218 -3.94 8.09 4.56
N ALA A 219 -4.43 9.01 3.74
CA ALA A 219 -4.75 10.36 4.19
C ALA A 219 -5.83 10.33 5.28
N ILE A 220 -6.91 9.58 5.09
CA ILE A 220 -7.98 9.40 6.08
C ILE A 220 -7.42 8.76 7.36
N ALA A 221 -6.60 7.71 7.25
CA ALA A 221 -6.00 7.06 8.41
C ALA A 221 -5.14 8.04 9.26
N LYS A 222 -4.38 8.91 8.61
CA LYS A 222 -3.60 9.97 9.28
C LYS A 222 -4.49 11.03 9.93
N LEU A 223 -5.51 11.52 9.22
CA LEU A 223 -6.45 12.53 9.75
C LEU A 223 -7.24 12.02 10.96
N LEU A 224 -7.51 10.71 11.01
CA LEU A 224 -8.21 10.04 12.11
C LEU A 224 -7.28 9.55 13.23
N ASP A 225 -5.95 9.74 13.11
CA ASP A 225 -4.94 9.27 14.07
C ASP A 225 -5.09 7.76 14.38
N LEU A 226 -5.29 6.94 13.34
CA LEU A 226 -5.40 5.49 13.50
C LEU A 226 -4.06 4.90 13.93
N GLU A 227 -4.07 4.03 14.95
CA GLU A 227 -2.84 3.43 15.49
C GLU A 227 -2.16 2.45 14.51
N GLU A 228 -2.95 1.76 13.67
CA GLU A 228 -2.43 0.70 12.83
C GLU A 228 -3.22 0.54 11.53
N ILE A 229 -2.49 0.40 10.40
CA ILE A 229 -3.05 0.15 9.08
C ILE A 229 -2.31 -0.98 8.34
N PRO A 230 -3.01 -1.78 7.51
CA PRO A 230 -2.38 -2.75 6.65
C PRO A 230 -1.76 -2.07 5.41
N VAL A 231 -0.49 -2.37 5.15
CA VAL A 231 0.21 -1.92 3.94
C VAL A 231 0.76 -3.08 3.14
N THR A 232 0.70 -2.95 1.82
CA THR A 232 1.27 -3.90 0.87
C THR A 232 2.60 -3.37 0.33
N VAL A 233 3.68 -4.09 0.61
CA VAL A 233 4.99 -3.77 0.05
C VAL A 233 5.05 -4.18 -1.43
N ARG A 234 5.23 -3.19 -2.31
CA ARG A 234 5.34 -3.41 -3.74
C ARG A 234 6.76 -3.74 -4.15
N VAL A 235 7.72 -2.89 -3.78
CA VAL A 235 9.11 -3.01 -4.20
C VAL A 235 10.02 -2.77 -3.01
N ARG A 236 11.07 -3.57 -2.88
CA ARG A 236 12.17 -3.36 -1.93
C ARG A 236 13.44 -3.01 -2.68
N HIS A 237 14.23 -2.09 -2.11
CA HIS A 237 15.60 -1.86 -2.55
C HIS A 237 16.47 -3.09 -2.28
N ALA A 238 17.43 -3.38 -3.16
CA ALA A 238 18.31 -4.53 -3.07
C ALA A 238 19.11 -4.54 -1.75
N ASP A 239 19.60 -3.38 -1.32
CA ASP A 239 20.29 -3.24 -0.03
C ASP A 239 19.40 -3.54 1.17
N TRP A 240 18.10 -3.19 1.12
CA TRP A 240 17.17 -3.54 2.18
C TRP A 240 16.83 -5.03 2.17
N GLN A 241 16.68 -5.62 0.97
CA GLN A 241 16.54 -7.07 0.84
C GLN A 241 17.76 -7.82 1.41
N ALA A 242 18.97 -7.27 1.26
CA ALA A 242 20.17 -7.87 1.86
C ALA A 242 20.09 -7.92 3.40
N VAL A 243 19.50 -6.90 4.05
CA VAL A 243 19.23 -6.93 5.50
C VAL A 243 18.28 -8.07 5.87
N ARG A 244 17.19 -8.26 5.09
CA ARG A 244 16.26 -9.38 5.29
C ARG A 244 16.96 -10.74 5.15
N ASP A 245 17.77 -10.88 4.11
CA ASP A 245 18.50 -12.11 3.80
C ASP A 245 19.52 -12.45 4.89
N GLU A 246 20.19 -11.42 5.44
CA GLU A 246 21.13 -11.55 6.56
C GLU A 246 20.43 -12.05 7.83
N ILE A 247 19.32 -11.40 8.22
CA ILE A 247 18.51 -11.80 9.39
C ILE A 247 18.05 -13.24 9.27
N ARG A 248 17.61 -13.65 8.08
CA ARG A 248 17.15 -15.01 7.81
C ARG A 248 18.28 -16.05 7.90
N ALA A 249 19.50 -15.68 7.51
CA ALA A 249 20.65 -16.58 7.51
C ALA A 249 21.29 -16.70 8.90
N ALA A 250 21.13 -15.69 9.76
CA ALA A 250 21.69 -15.67 11.10
C ALA A 250 20.97 -16.63 12.06
N SER A 251 21.72 -17.19 12.99
CA SER A 251 21.20 -18.04 14.08
C SER A 251 20.98 -17.27 15.37
N SER A 252 21.60 -16.09 15.51
CA SER A 252 21.42 -15.20 16.67
C SER A 252 21.69 -13.72 16.32
N PRO A 253 21.20 -12.75 17.14
CA PRO A 253 21.41 -11.32 16.88
C PRO A 253 22.88 -10.88 16.89
N GLU A 254 23.78 -11.63 17.54
CA GLU A 254 25.21 -11.34 17.61
C GLU A 254 25.94 -11.59 16.28
N GLU A 255 25.36 -12.41 15.39
CA GLU A 255 25.91 -12.69 14.06
C GLU A 255 25.58 -11.57 13.05
N LEU A 256 24.64 -10.69 13.38
CA LEU A 256 24.21 -9.59 12.53
C LEU A 256 25.26 -8.47 12.49
N GLY A 257 25.39 -7.85 11.32
CA GLY A 257 26.01 -6.56 11.14
C GLY A 257 25.18 -5.46 11.80
N ASP A 258 25.82 -4.31 12.01
CA ASP A 258 25.22 -3.19 12.75
C ASP A 258 23.91 -2.70 12.13
N ARG A 259 23.83 -2.67 10.80
CA ARG A 259 22.62 -2.30 10.07
C ARG A 259 21.46 -3.24 10.37
N ALA A 260 21.63 -4.55 10.16
CA ALA A 260 20.56 -5.51 10.40
C ALA A 260 20.12 -5.54 11.87
N ARG A 261 21.08 -5.42 12.80
CA ARG A 261 20.79 -5.33 14.24
C ARG A 261 19.98 -4.08 14.60
N ALA A 262 20.27 -2.93 14.00
CA ALA A 262 19.58 -1.68 14.28
C ALA A 262 18.11 -1.67 13.84
N HIS A 263 17.72 -2.55 12.90
CA HIS A 263 16.39 -2.57 12.30
C HIS A 263 15.52 -3.76 12.74
N LEU A 264 15.88 -4.51 13.80
CA LEU A 264 15.12 -5.70 14.23
C LEU A 264 13.65 -5.43 14.57
N GLU A 265 13.30 -4.20 14.93
CA GLU A 265 11.93 -3.78 15.25
C GLU A 265 11.17 -3.23 14.03
N HIS A 266 11.84 -3.10 12.87
CA HIS A 266 11.22 -2.55 11.67
C HIS A 266 10.03 -3.42 11.20
N PRO A 267 8.86 -2.84 10.87
CA PRO A 267 7.65 -3.60 10.57
C PRO A 267 7.81 -4.57 9.38
N ASP A 268 8.56 -4.15 8.35
CA ASP A 268 8.86 -5.03 7.22
C ASP A 268 9.56 -6.33 7.64
N LEU A 269 10.40 -6.33 8.69
CA LEU A 269 11.24 -7.46 9.08
C LEU A 269 10.54 -8.45 10.04
N GLN A 270 9.32 -8.14 10.48
CA GLN A 270 8.62 -8.92 11.51
C GLN A 270 8.18 -10.33 11.04
N ASP A 271 8.33 -10.68 9.77
CA ASP A 271 8.11 -12.05 9.29
C ASP A 271 9.40 -12.90 9.29
N VAL A 272 10.58 -12.26 9.33
CA VAL A 272 11.89 -12.93 9.30
C VAL A 272 12.66 -12.87 10.61
N VAL A 273 12.38 -11.89 11.48
CA VAL A 273 12.99 -11.80 12.82
C VAL A 273 12.34 -12.82 13.75
N PRO A 274 13.07 -13.79 14.31
CA PRO A 274 12.52 -14.71 15.30
C PRO A 274 11.99 -13.98 16.54
N GLU A 275 10.84 -14.42 17.07
CA GLU A 275 10.17 -13.77 18.23
C GLU A 275 11.11 -13.59 19.43
N HIS A 276 11.98 -14.57 19.70
CA HIS A 276 12.92 -14.53 20.82
C HIS A 276 14.05 -13.50 20.68
N TRP A 277 14.28 -12.95 19.48
CA TRP A 277 15.25 -11.85 19.27
C TRP A 277 14.65 -10.48 19.63
N ARG A 278 13.32 -10.34 19.56
CA ARG A 278 12.63 -9.08 19.89
C ARG A 278 12.59 -8.84 21.39
N ALA A 279 12.44 -9.90 22.17
CA ALA A 279 12.40 -9.83 23.63
C ALA A 279 13.76 -9.51 24.27
N SER A 280 14.89 -9.74 23.57
CA SER A 280 16.23 -9.49 24.11
C SER A 280 16.70 -8.04 24.01
N THR A 281 15.99 -7.18 23.28
CA THR A 281 16.35 -5.76 23.07
C THR A 281 15.79 -4.83 24.16
N ILE A 282 14.91 -5.33 25.03
CA ILE A 282 14.31 -4.53 26.11
C ILE A 282 15.24 -4.51 27.33
N GLU A 283 16.30 -3.70 27.28
CA GLU A 283 16.70 -2.93 28.46
C GLU A 283 15.93 -1.59 28.41
N PRO A 284 15.13 -1.26 29.44
CA PRO A 284 14.28 -0.07 29.41
C PRO A 284 15.15 1.18 29.47
N THR A 285 15.35 1.82 28.31
CA THR A 285 15.93 3.15 28.24
C THR A 285 14.84 4.08 27.69
N ASP A 286 14.51 5.08 28.50
CA ASP A 286 13.53 6.16 28.30
C ASP A 286 13.06 6.36 26.85
N ARG A 287 11.82 5.94 26.56
CA ARG A 287 11.04 6.55 25.47
C ARG A 287 10.82 8.02 25.87
N PRO A 288 11.19 9.01 25.04
CA PRO A 288 10.76 10.37 25.29
C PRO A 288 9.24 10.43 25.14
N ASP A 289 8.56 10.91 26.18
CA ASP A 289 7.12 11.23 26.13
C ASP A 289 6.84 12.07 24.87
N ARG A 290 5.91 11.59 24.04
CA ARG A 290 5.32 12.34 22.93
C ARG A 290 4.74 13.62 23.56
N PRO A 291 5.11 14.84 23.11
CA PRO A 291 4.51 16.04 23.65
C PRO A 291 3.02 16.01 23.30
N ASP A 292 2.16 16.08 24.33
CA ASP A 292 0.73 16.28 24.19
C ASP A 292 0.49 17.44 23.21
N ARG A 293 0.02 17.13 22.00
CA ARG A 293 -0.48 18.16 21.08
C ARG A 293 -1.83 18.59 21.62
N GLU A 294 -1.86 19.75 22.26
CA GLU A 294 -3.10 20.40 22.72
C GLU A 294 -4.12 20.39 21.58
N ALA A 295 -5.26 19.75 21.82
CA ALA A 295 -6.45 19.88 20.98
C ALA A 295 -6.78 21.37 20.78
N PRO A 296 -7.29 21.78 19.61
CA PRO A 296 -7.68 23.15 19.38
C PRO A 296 -8.72 23.56 20.41
N ARG A 297 -8.38 24.58 21.22
CA ARG A 297 -9.31 25.20 22.18
C ARG A 297 -10.46 25.78 21.37
N THR A 298 -11.66 25.24 21.58
CA THR A 298 -12.91 25.91 21.22
C THR A 298 -12.97 27.21 22.01
N ASP A 299 -12.78 28.34 21.35
CA ASP A 299 -13.03 29.66 21.92
C ASP A 299 -14.54 29.89 21.90
N ASP A 300 -15.20 29.43 22.97
CA ASP A 300 -16.53 29.91 23.34
C ASP A 300 -16.37 31.35 23.85
N SER A 301 -16.57 32.33 22.96
CA SER A 301 -16.91 33.69 23.35
C SER A 301 -18.36 33.98 22.95
N GLU A 302 -19.26 33.72 23.91
CA GLU A 302 -20.62 34.28 23.94
C GLU A 302 -20.58 35.82 24.05
N ASP A 303 -21.63 36.41 23.47
CA ASP A 303 -22.20 37.73 23.74
C ASP A 303 -21.36 38.99 23.45
N ASP A 304 -21.73 39.69 22.36
CA ASP A 304 -21.88 41.13 22.45
C ASP A 304 -23.09 41.65 21.65
N ASP A 305 -23.92 42.34 22.43
CA ASP A 305 -25.20 43.01 22.20
C ASP A 305 -25.14 44.04 21.05
N VAL A 306 -25.98 43.88 20.03
CA VAL A 306 -26.15 44.89 18.95
C VAL A 306 -27.37 45.76 19.25
N PRO A 307 -27.21 47.06 19.60
CA PRO A 307 -28.35 47.95 19.73
C PRO A 307 -28.72 48.54 18.36
N VAL A 308 -29.96 48.28 17.95
CA VAL A 308 -30.65 48.97 16.85
C VAL A 308 -30.84 50.46 17.18
N PRO A 309 -30.45 51.41 16.33
CA PRO A 309 -30.97 52.76 16.41
C PRO A 309 -32.18 52.93 15.49
N ARG A 310 -33.32 53.25 16.12
CA ARG A 310 -34.48 53.85 15.45
C ARG A 310 -34.15 55.29 15.06
N ARG A 311 -34.17 55.60 13.76
CA ARG A 311 -34.95 56.66 13.09
C ARG A 311 -34.51 56.82 11.64
#